data_AF-A0A183HRX2-F1
#
_entry.id   AF-A0A183HRX2-F1
#
_cell.length_a   1.000
_cell.length_b   1.000
_cell.length_c   1.000
_cell.angle_alpha   90.00
_cell.angle_beta   90.00
_cell.angle_gamma   90.00
#
_symmetry.space_group_name_H-M   'P 1'
#
loop_
_entity.id
_entity.type
_entity.pdbx_description
1 polymer ?
#
loop_
_entity_poly.entity_id
_entity_poly.type
_entity_poly.pdbx_seq_one_letter_code
_entity_poly.pdbx_strand_id
1 'polypeptide(L)'
;MVVDANDNGAMYECQSTNLADDKPLSEGIHLSVSYAPRGIEISGETTTRIGRTVTVQCRTDLSNPASRISWLINGLTVQSANHSYLEQTTGTITVSNLIVSPTDVEVSKHQITVQCIATNDEGTASKQLIIRILSPPMEPIIYGFKEMTLLEGETLNLTCESQ
;
A
#
# COMPACT_ATOMS: atom_id res chain seq x y z
N MET A 1 6.31 -25.36 25.07
CA MET A 1 5.44 -24.25 24.62
C MET A 1 6.27 -23.39 23.71
N VAL A 2 5.73 -22.98 22.56
CA VAL A 2 6.39 -22.05 21.65
C VAL A 2 5.59 -20.76 21.74
N VAL A 3 6.24 -19.67 22.12
CA VAL A 3 5.60 -18.35 22.26
C VAL A 3 5.34 -17.79 20.86
N ASP A 4 4.13 -17.27 20.62
CA ASP A 4 3.76 -16.59 19.38
C ASP A 4 3.16 -15.18 19.60
N ALA A 5 2.87 -14.48 18.51
CA ALA A 5 2.37 -13.10 18.54
C ALA A 5 1.05 -12.93 19.32
N ASN A 6 0.22 -13.97 19.41
CA ASN A 6 -1.05 -13.94 20.14
C ASN A 6 -0.85 -14.05 21.65
N ASP A 7 0.33 -14.50 22.11
CA ASP A 7 0.70 -14.51 23.53
C ASP A 7 1.08 -13.11 24.04
N ASN A 8 1.20 -12.10 23.16
CA ASN A 8 1.48 -10.74 23.60
C ASN A 8 0.34 -10.21 24.49
N GLY A 9 0.68 -9.74 25.69
CA GLY A 9 -0.28 -9.29 26.70
C GLY A 9 -0.93 -10.43 27.51
N ALA A 10 -0.64 -11.69 27.20
CA ALA A 10 -1.18 -12.82 27.95
C ALA A 10 -0.67 -12.80 29.40
N MET A 11 -1.55 -13.10 30.34
CA MET A 11 -1.25 -13.23 31.77
C MET A 11 -1.07 -14.70 32.11
N TYR A 12 0.10 -15.04 32.65
CA TYR A 12 0.41 -16.36 33.16
C TYR A 12 0.46 -16.30 34.67
N GLU A 13 -0.35 -17.12 35.34
CA GLU A 13 -0.42 -17.18 36.80
C GLU A 13 -0.08 -18.59 37.29
N CYS A 14 0.84 -18.68 38.24
CA CYS A 14 1.13 -19.89 38.99
C CYS A 14 0.34 -19.85 40.29
N GLN A 15 -0.35 -20.94 40.62
CA GLN A 15 -1.11 -21.06 41.86
C GLN A 15 -0.63 -22.29 42.64
N SER A 16 -0.39 -22.13 43.93
CA SER A 16 -0.07 -23.20 44.88
C SER A 16 -1.19 -23.31 45.91
N THR A 17 -1.70 -24.52 46.12
CA THR A 17 -2.78 -24.80 47.07
C THR A 17 -2.31 -25.76 48.17
N ASN A 18 -2.70 -25.45 49.41
CA ASN A 18 -2.49 -26.31 50.56
C ASN A 18 -3.74 -26.28 51.44
N LEU A 19 -4.05 -27.38 52.12
CA LEU A 19 -5.19 -27.50 53.04
C LEU A 19 -5.05 -26.59 54.28
N ALA A 20 -3.86 -26.05 54.51
CA ALA A 20 -3.59 -25.10 55.60
C ALA A 20 -4.02 -23.66 55.29
N ASP A 21 -4.20 -23.31 54.00
CA ASP A 21 -4.49 -21.94 53.57
C ASP A 21 -5.91 -21.84 53.01
N ASP A 22 -6.67 -20.81 53.44
CA ASP A 22 -8.04 -20.57 52.97
C ASP A 22 -8.12 -20.14 51.49
N LYS A 23 -7.01 -19.67 50.92
CA LYS A 23 -6.89 -19.25 49.51
C LYS A 23 -5.57 -19.73 48.90
N PRO A 24 -5.56 -20.07 47.60
CA PRO A 24 -4.32 -20.35 46.89
C PRO A 24 -3.36 -19.17 46.96
N LEU A 25 -2.06 -19.47 47.15
CA LEU A 25 -1.00 -18.50 46.89
C LEU A 25 -0.82 -18.40 45.39
N SER A 26 -0.89 -17.20 44.84
CA SER A 26 -0.68 -16.98 43.41
C SER A 26 0.32 -15.88 43.11
N GLU A 27 1.05 -16.07 42.01
CA GLU A 27 1.95 -15.08 41.44
C GLU A 27 1.81 -15.15 39.91
N GLY A 28 1.77 -14.01 39.23
CA GLY A 28 1.61 -13.98 37.79
C GLY A 28 2.42 -12.91 37.08
N ILE A 29 2.62 -13.13 35.78
CA ILE A 29 3.42 -12.31 34.87
C ILE A 29 2.64 -12.00 33.60
N HIS A 30 2.85 -10.81 33.04
CA HIS A 30 2.38 -10.47 31.70
C HIS A 30 3.50 -10.70 30.69
N LEU A 31 3.20 -11.42 29.61
CA LEU A 31 4.14 -11.59 28.51
C LEU A 31 4.13 -10.35 27.61
N SER A 32 5.32 -9.92 27.20
CA SER A 32 5.50 -8.96 26.13
C SER A 32 6.25 -9.65 24.98
N VAL A 33 5.58 -9.79 23.85
CA VAL A 33 6.11 -10.49 22.68
C VAL A 33 6.23 -9.49 21.54
N SER A 34 7.47 -9.23 21.11
CA SER A 34 7.75 -8.41 19.93
C SER A 34 7.64 -9.25 18.67
N TYR A 35 7.04 -8.70 17.62
CA TYR A 35 6.91 -9.34 16.32
C TYR A 35 6.66 -8.33 15.19
N ALA A 36 7.14 -8.67 13.99
CA ALA A 36 6.94 -7.88 12.78
C ALA A 36 5.51 -8.01 12.23
N PRO A 37 5.01 -7.00 11.48
CA PRO A 37 3.75 -7.14 10.76
C PRO A 37 3.85 -8.29 9.75
N ARG A 38 2.89 -9.23 9.78
CA ARG A 38 2.87 -10.38 8.84
C ARG A 38 2.55 -9.97 7.41
N GLY A 39 1.79 -8.90 7.26
CA GLY A 39 1.33 -8.41 5.98
C GLY A 39 0.89 -6.97 6.05
N ILE A 40 0.64 -6.43 4.86
CA ILE A 40 0.03 -5.12 4.69
C ILE A 40 -1.02 -5.17 3.58
N GLU A 41 -2.01 -4.30 3.68
CA GLU A 41 -3.04 -4.09 2.69
C GLU A 41 -2.94 -2.66 2.15
N ILE A 42 -3.07 -2.52 0.82
CA ILE A 42 -3.14 -1.22 0.16
C ILE A 42 -4.49 -1.13 -0.54
N SER A 43 -5.25 -0.08 -0.25
CA SER A 43 -6.54 0.22 -0.85
C SER A 43 -6.52 1.61 -1.50
N GLY A 44 -7.33 1.80 -2.54
CA GLY A 44 -7.39 3.05 -3.29
C GLY A 44 -7.73 2.83 -4.77
N GLU A 45 -7.75 3.91 -5.54
CA GLU A 45 -8.02 3.86 -6.97
C GLU A 45 -6.85 3.27 -7.75
N THR A 46 -7.13 2.29 -8.62
CA THR A 46 -6.14 1.65 -9.50
C THR A 46 -6.02 2.31 -10.87
N THR A 47 -6.86 3.30 -11.16
CA THR A 47 -6.92 3.98 -12.46
C THR A 47 -7.27 5.44 -12.24
N THR A 48 -6.51 6.36 -12.85
CA THR A 48 -6.77 7.80 -12.77
C THR A 48 -6.47 8.50 -14.10
N ARG A 49 -6.87 9.76 -14.23
CA ARG A 49 -6.52 10.62 -15.37
C ARG A 49 -5.32 11.51 -15.01
N ILE A 50 -4.58 11.95 -16.01
CA ILE A 50 -3.52 12.95 -15.83
C ILE A 50 -4.10 14.20 -15.12
N GLY A 51 -3.36 14.73 -14.15
CA GLY A 51 -3.76 15.91 -13.37
C GLY A 51 -4.83 15.65 -12.30
N ARG A 52 -5.34 14.42 -12.15
CA ARG A 52 -6.24 14.06 -11.04
C ARG A 52 -5.49 13.34 -9.93
N THR A 53 -5.64 13.88 -8.73
CA THR A 53 -5.08 13.27 -7.52
C THR A 53 -5.89 12.04 -7.13
N VAL A 54 -5.18 11.04 -6.60
CA VAL A 54 -5.79 9.84 -6.03
C VAL A 54 -5.26 9.61 -4.63
N THR A 55 -6.13 9.13 -3.76
CA THR A 55 -5.76 8.77 -2.39
C THR A 55 -5.61 7.27 -2.30
N VAL A 56 -4.47 6.82 -1.80
CA VAL A 56 -4.23 5.42 -1.44
C VAL A 56 -3.99 5.32 0.05
N GLN A 57 -4.48 4.24 0.65
CA GLN A 57 -4.34 3.93 2.05
C GLN A 57 -3.54 2.64 2.20
N CYS A 58 -2.61 2.63 3.14
CA CYS A 58 -1.93 1.42 3.58
C CYS A 58 -2.34 1.10 5.02
N ARG A 59 -2.66 -0.16 5.27
CA ARG A 59 -3.02 -0.69 6.58
C ARG A 59 -2.12 -1.89 6.87
N THR A 60 -1.44 -1.89 8.01
CA THR A 60 -0.64 -3.04 8.44
C THR A 60 -1.51 -4.08 9.15
N ASP A 61 -1.04 -5.31 9.17
CA ASP A 61 -1.45 -6.24 10.21
C ASP A 61 -0.94 -5.77 11.58
N LEU A 62 -1.35 -6.47 12.64
CA LEU A 62 -0.84 -6.24 13.98
C LEU A 62 0.68 -6.38 14.02
N SER A 63 1.32 -5.50 14.78
CA SER A 63 2.76 -5.52 15.05
C SER A 63 3.04 -5.04 16.46
N ASN A 64 4.11 -5.53 17.07
CA ASN A 64 4.60 -5.04 18.35
C ASN A 64 6.13 -4.92 18.31
N PRO A 65 6.73 -3.73 18.46
CA PRO A 65 6.07 -2.42 18.57
C PRO A 65 5.40 -1.99 17.25
N ALA A 66 4.62 -0.91 17.32
CA ALA A 66 3.90 -0.34 16.18
C ALA A 66 4.85 -0.03 15.00
N SER A 67 4.47 -0.50 13.81
CA SER A 67 5.27 -0.32 12.60
C SER A 67 5.25 1.11 12.07
N ARG A 68 6.39 1.60 11.59
CA ARG A 68 6.50 2.87 10.86
C ARG A 68 6.26 2.62 9.38
N ILE A 69 5.32 3.36 8.79
CA ILE A 69 5.04 3.27 7.35
C ILE A 69 5.91 4.27 6.57
N SER A 70 6.50 3.82 5.48
CA SER A 70 7.19 4.61 4.47
C SER A 70 6.60 4.33 3.10
N TRP A 71 6.53 5.35 2.25
CA TRP A 71 5.96 5.24 0.91
C TRP A 71 7.04 5.44 -0.16
N LEU A 72 6.98 4.65 -1.22
CA LEU A 72 7.73 4.87 -2.46
C LEU A 72 6.76 5.12 -3.61
N ILE A 73 7.05 6.12 -4.44
CA ILE A 73 6.41 6.34 -5.73
C ILE A 73 7.48 6.12 -6.80
N ASN A 74 7.28 5.14 -7.68
CA ASN A 74 8.24 4.76 -8.72
C ASN A 74 9.67 4.51 -8.20
N GLY A 75 9.77 4.01 -6.96
CA GLY A 75 11.05 3.74 -6.27
C GLY A 75 11.63 4.93 -5.50
N LEU A 76 11.02 6.11 -5.57
CA LEU A 76 11.44 7.31 -4.83
C LEU A 76 10.67 7.46 -3.53
N THR A 77 11.38 7.69 -2.42
CA THR A 77 10.79 7.92 -1.10
C THR A 77 10.01 9.22 -1.06
N VAL A 78 8.77 9.14 -0.60
CA VAL A 78 7.91 10.30 -0.39
C VAL A 78 7.50 10.39 1.08
N GLN A 79 7.36 11.61 1.58
CA GLN A 79 6.87 11.82 2.94
C GLN A 79 5.38 11.48 3.00
N SER A 80 5.00 10.66 3.99
CA SER A 80 3.59 10.48 4.31
C SER A 80 3.06 11.71 5.02
N ALA A 81 1.83 12.09 4.72
CA ALA A 81 1.18 13.21 5.40
C ALA A 81 0.56 12.79 6.74
N ASN A 82 0.09 11.55 6.89
CA ASN A 82 -0.69 11.13 8.07
C ASN A 82 -0.49 9.66 8.41
N HIS A 83 -0.24 9.41 9.70
CA HIS A 83 -0.24 8.08 10.32
C HIS A 83 -1.29 8.05 11.44
N SER A 84 -2.05 6.97 11.51
CA SER A 84 -2.89 6.65 12.66
C SER A 84 -2.55 5.28 13.22
N TYR A 85 -2.64 5.16 14.53
CA TYR A 85 -2.32 3.95 15.28
C TYR A 85 -3.61 3.43 15.92
N LEU A 86 -3.91 2.17 15.67
CA LEU A 86 -5.07 1.46 16.21
C LEU A 86 -4.54 0.37 17.15
N GLU A 87 -4.51 0.69 18.44
CA GLU A 87 -4.09 -0.23 19.50
C GLU A 87 -5.11 -1.37 19.66
N GLN A 88 -4.61 -2.59 19.74
CA GLN A 88 -5.38 -3.79 20.10
C GLN A 88 -4.67 -4.54 21.23
N THR A 89 -5.31 -5.59 21.74
CA THR A 89 -4.82 -6.35 22.90
C THR A 89 -3.44 -6.98 22.67
N THR A 90 -3.17 -7.49 21.46
CA THR A 90 -1.93 -8.19 21.13
C THR A 90 -0.93 -7.33 20.37
N GLY A 91 -1.27 -6.10 19.99
CA GLY A 91 -0.35 -5.21 19.27
C GLY A 91 -1.07 -4.06 18.58
N THR A 92 -0.38 -3.36 17.68
CA THR A 92 -0.87 -2.13 17.06
C THR A 92 -0.96 -2.28 15.54
N ILE A 93 -2.08 -1.83 14.97
CA ILE A 93 -2.25 -1.65 13.52
C ILE A 93 -1.89 -0.21 13.17
N THR A 94 -1.04 -0.02 12.17
CA THR A 94 -0.71 1.31 11.65
C THR A 94 -1.41 1.53 10.33
N VAL A 95 -2.06 2.69 10.18
CA VAL A 95 -2.70 3.11 8.94
C VAL A 95 -2.06 4.39 8.46
N SER A 96 -1.81 4.51 7.16
CA SER A 96 -1.24 5.70 6.55
C SER A 96 -1.94 6.00 5.23
N ASN A 97 -2.17 7.28 4.96
CA ASN A 97 -2.77 7.74 3.71
C ASN A 97 -1.74 8.52 2.90
N LEU A 98 -1.71 8.28 1.59
CA LEU A 98 -0.87 8.97 0.63
C LEU A 98 -1.75 9.56 -0.47
N ILE A 99 -1.53 10.83 -0.79
CA ILE A 99 -2.13 11.48 -1.95
C ILE A 99 -1.10 11.46 -3.07
N VAL A 100 -1.46 10.82 -4.17
CA VAL A 100 -0.64 10.72 -5.37
C VAL A 100 -1.20 11.68 -6.40
N SER A 101 -0.35 12.56 -6.91
CA SER A 101 -0.68 13.51 -7.96
C SER A 101 0.17 13.15 -9.18
N PRO A 102 -0.40 12.53 -10.22
CA PRO A 102 0.32 12.25 -11.45
C PRO A 102 0.81 13.56 -12.07
N THR A 103 2.12 13.78 -12.09
CA THR A 103 2.76 14.93 -12.76
C THR A 103 3.27 14.51 -14.13
N ASP A 104 3.36 15.45 -15.08
CA ASP A 104 3.74 15.20 -16.48
C ASP A 104 5.07 14.43 -16.67
N VAL A 105 5.96 14.49 -15.68
CA VAL A 105 7.28 13.82 -15.71
C VAL A 105 7.17 12.29 -15.50
N GLU A 106 6.11 11.79 -14.85
CA GLU A 106 5.91 10.37 -14.54
C GLU A 106 4.98 9.65 -15.55
N VAL A 107 4.42 10.38 -16.53
CA VAL A 107 3.39 9.91 -17.46
C VAL A 107 3.94 9.03 -18.60
N SER A 108 5.26 9.01 -18.82
CA SER A 108 5.89 8.27 -19.94
C SER A 108 5.57 6.76 -19.98
N LYS A 109 5.18 6.17 -18.84
CA LYS A 109 4.87 4.73 -18.73
C LYS A 109 3.38 4.42 -18.61
N HIS A 110 2.49 5.42 -18.66
CA HIS A 110 1.04 5.25 -18.45
C HIS A 110 0.67 4.57 -17.11
N GLN A 111 1.59 4.52 -16.16
CA GLN A 111 1.36 3.90 -14.85
C GLN A 111 2.29 4.49 -13.80
N ILE A 112 1.81 4.52 -12.55
CA ILE A 112 2.58 4.85 -11.35
C ILE A 112 2.59 3.61 -10.46
N THR A 113 3.78 3.23 -9.97
CA THR A 113 3.90 2.16 -8.98
C THR A 113 4.06 2.77 -7.60
N VAL A 114 3.11 2.51 -6.72
CA VAL A 114 3.15 2.93 -5.32
C VAL A 114 3.52 1.72 -4.47
N GLN A 115 4.49 1.87 -3.57
CA GLN A 115 4.87 0.85 -2.61
C GLN A 115 4.68 1.38 -1.19
N CYS A 116 4.00 0.60 -0.35
CA CYS A 116 3.98 0.81 1.09
C CYS A 116 4.97 -0.14 1.74
N ILE A 117 5.77 0.37 2.68
CA ILE A 117 6.75 -0.39 3.47
C ILE A 117 6.46 -0.10 4.93
N ALA A 118 6.17 -1.13 5.72
CA ALA A 118 5.96 -1.05 7.16
C ALA A 118 7.11 -1.74 7.87
N THR A 119 7.82 -1.00 8.73
CA THR A 119 9.01 -1.48 9.45
C THR A 119 8.87 -1.27 10.94
N ASN A 120 9.16 -2.30 11.72
CA ASN A 120 9.42 -2.20 13.15
C ASN A 120 10.77 -2.83 13.49
N ASP A 121 11.11 -2.89 14.77
CA ASP A 121 12.42 -3.39 15.22
C ASP A 121 12.63 -4.89 14.90
N GLU A 122 11.54 -5.63 14.67
CA GLU A 122 11.57 -7.07 14.40
C GLU A 122 11.57 -7.42 12.91
N GLY A 123 11.23 -6.47 12.04
CA GLY A 123 11.23 -6.70 10.60
C GLY A 123 10.40 -5.75 9.77
N THR A 124 10.16 -6.17 8.52
CA THR A 124 9.54 -5.35 7.49
C THR A 124 8.54 -6.14 6.67
N ALA A 125 7.39 -5.52 6.39
CA ALA A 125 6.44 -5.98 5.39
C ALA A 125 6.26 -4.90 4.31
N SER A 126 6.09 -5.32 3.05
CA SER A 126 5.84 -4.37 1.97
C SER A 126 4.93 -4.95 0.90
N LYS A 127 4.28 -4.05 0.14
CA LYS A 127 3.33 -4.38 -0.93
C LYS A 127 3.30 -3.24 -1.93
N GLN A 128 3.02 -3.58 -3.17
CA GLN A 128 2.95 -2.64 -4.29
C GLN A 128 1.55 -2.56 -4.87
N LEU A 129 1.17 -1.38 -5.33
CA LEU A 129 -0.05 -1.08 -6.05
C LEU A 129 0.32 -0.33 -7.34
N ILE A 130 -0.18 -0.82 -8.48
CA ILE A 130 0.02 -0.17 -9.78
C ILE A 130 -1.24 0.63 -10.11
N ILE A 131 -1.05 1.94 -10.32
CA ILE A 131 -2.11 2.87 -10.71
C ILE A 131 -1.93 3.18 -12.20
N ARG A 132 -2.93 2.84 -13.02
CA ARG A 132 -2.93 3.12 -14.46
C ARG A 132 -3.35 4.56 -14.73
N ILE A 133 -2.62 5.25 -15.59
CA ILE A 133 -2.90 6.61 -16.00
C ILE A 133 -3.60 6.60 -17.36
N LEU A 134 -4.78 7.20 -17.42
CA LEU A 134 -5.54 7.43 -18.64
C LEU A 134 -5.14 8.77 -19.25
N SER A 135 -4.60 8.70 -20.47
CA SER A 135 -4.31 9.83 -21.36
C SER A 135 -5.30 9.87 -22.53
N PRO A 136 -5.58 11.05 -23.10
CA PRO A 136 -6.24 11.12 -24.40
C PRO A 136 -5.33 10.55 -25.50
N PRO A 137 -5.90 9.96 -26.57
CA PRO A 137 -5.12 9.50 -27.72
C PRO A 137 -4.47 10.68 -28.45
N MET A 138 -3.38 10.42 -29.17
CA MET A 138 -2.77 11.45 -30.03
C MET A 138 -3.71 11.84 -31.17
N GLU A 139 -3.52 13.05 -31.71
CA GLU A 139 -4.27 13.49 -32.90
C GLU A 139 -4.05 12.51 -34.05
N PRO A 140 -5.12 12.04 -34.72
CA PRO A 140 -5.00 11.09 -35.81
C PRO A 140 -4.37 11.76 -37.03
N ILE A 141 -3.43 11.06 -37.65
CA ILE A 141 -2.78 11.51 -38.89
C ILE A 141 -3.27 10.65 -40.04
N ILE A 142 -3.69 11.32 -41.11
CA ILE A 142 -4.08 10.65 -42.35
C ILE A 142 -2.87 10.65 -43.30
N TYR A 143 -2.50 9.48 -43.77
CA TYR A 143 -1.48 9.28 -44.81
C TYR A 143 -2.15 8.86 -46.12
N GLY A 144 -1.41 8.99 -47.24
CA GLY A 144 -1.85 8.48 -48.54
C GLY A 144 -2.49 9.51 -49.47
N PHE A 145 -2.52 10.80 -49.09
CA PHE A 145 -2.89 11.90 -49.99
C PHE A 145 -1.64 12.74 -50.32
N LYS A 146 -1.40 13.02 -51.61
CA LYS A 146 -0.29 13.87 -52.09
C LYS A 146 -0.75 15.26 -52.52
N GLU A 147 -1.98 15.40 -53.01
CA GLU A 147 -2.52 16.63 -53.59
C GLU A 147 -3.93 16.92 -53.06
N MET A 148 -4.31 18.21 -53.02
CA MET A 148 -5.59 18.68 -52.50
C MET A 148 -6.72 18.63 -53.55
N THR A 149 -6.36 18.61 -54.83
CA THR A 149 -7.25 18.48 -55.98
C THR A 149 -7.12 17.09 -56.58
N LEU A 150 -8.25 16.43 -56.77
CA LEU A 150 -8.35 15.05 -57.26
C LEU A 150 -9.24 15.03 -58.52
N LEU A 151 -8.90 14.15 -59.46
CA LEU A 151 -9.66 13.95 -60.69
C LEU A 151 -10.66 12.81 -60.54
N GLU A 152 -11.78 12.91 -61.25
CA GLU A 152 -12.79 11.84 -61.32
C GLU A 152 -12.16 10.56 -61.89
N GLY A 153 -12.29 9.45 -61.14
CA GLY A 153 -11.71 8.15 -61.49
C GLY A 153 -10.39 7.80 -60.78
N GLU A 154 -9.80 8.73 -60.02
CA GLU A 154 -8.61 8.45 -59.22
C GLU A 154 -8.93 7.54 -58.01
N THR A 155 -8.06 6.56 -57.75
CA THR A 155 -8.16 5.69 -56.58
C THR A 155 -7.11 6.08 -55.55
N LEU A 156 -7.55 6.42 -54.35
CA LEU A 156 -6.69 6.79 -53.22
C LEU A 156 -6.70 5.70 -52.15
N ASN A 157 -5.51 5.37 -51.65
CA ASN A 157 -5.33 4.52 -50.48
C ASN A 157 -4.98 5.39 -49.28
N LEU A 158 -6.01 5.80 -48.54
CA LEU A 158 -5.84 6.58 -47.31
C LEU A 158 -5.65 5.64 -46.12
N THR A 159 -4.73 5.99 -45.24
CA THR A 159 -4.53 5.30 -43.96
C THR A 159 -4.67 6.31 -42.83
N CYS A 160 -5.51 6.02 -41.85
CA CYS A 160 -5.68 6.84 -40.65
C CYS A 160 -5.04 6.11 -39.48
N GLU A 161 -4.08 6.75 -38.82
CA GLU A 161 -3.38 6.19 -37.66
C GLU A 161 -3.50 7.15 -36.47
N SER A 162 -3.81 6.61 -35.28
CA SER A 162 -3.67 7.30 -34.00
C SER A 162 -2.86 6.42 -33.05
N GLN A 163 -1.84 6.97 -32.40
CA GLN A 163 -1.03 6.29 -31.40
C GLN A 163 -1.49 6.60 -29.97
#